data_AF-A0A2U9NJE6-F1
#
_entry.id   AF-A0A2U9NJE6-F1
#
_cell.length_a   1.000
_cell.length_b   1.000
_cell.length_c   1.000
_cell.angle_alpha   90.00
_cell.angle_beta   90.00
_cell.angle_gamma   90.00
#
_symmetry.space_group_name_H-M   'P 1'
#
loop_
_entity.id
_entity.type
_entity.pdbx_description
1 polymer ?
#
loop_
_entity_poly.entity_id
_entity_poly.type
_entity_poly.pdbx_seq_one_letter_code
_entity_poly.pdbx_strand_id
1 'polypeptide(L)'
;GDEDLFKENFTTILQQNGLFLEIKVDKLLFTGFTFCEDAEMTQICSTLKDNRYIKKLDNGSFEFSFVKYRTSANNTLTVNRGIRNESELGEISRWNNHSYSIYWNNQTSCSRIRGTDSTLFPPDIDTDSVLRIFSADAGTVYNLTYGNDIEYKSMKGEMFQVNSSNLWPHCGDLQTDCYCTKLTMDENNKEQCYLDGVLDFQSRTGAPVLLSLPHFLWADAKYRSAIDGVFPQEDLHRTYFIIEPNTGITLEGAHRSQLNTVLRPINVQNYTNISRAVLPLFWVEE
;
A
#
# COMPACT_ATOMS: atom_id res chain seq x y z
N GLY A 1 12.26 28.48 13.79
CA GLY A 1 13.27 27.69 14.54
C GLY A 1 13.62 26.46 13.75
N ASP A 2 13.07 25.29 14.10
CA ASP A 2 13.27 24.04 13.34
C ASP A 2 12.53 24.02 11.99
N GLU A 3 11.35 24.65 11.90
CA GLU A 3 10.55 24.66 10.67
C GLU A 3 11.16 25.53 9.56
N ASP A 4 11.82 26.63 9.93
CA ASP A 4 12.52 27.52 9.00
C ASP A 4 13.81 26.87 8.48
N LEU A 5 14.55 26.21 9.38
CA LEU A 5 15.70 25.38 9.02
C LEU A 5 15.28 24.24 8.08
N PHE A 6 14.17 23.56 8.37
CA PHE A 6 13.64 22.50 7.50
C PHE A 6 13.28 23.04 6.11
N LYS A 7 12.66 24.22 6.01
CA LYS A 7 12.32 24.86 4.72
C LYS A 7 13.55 25.29 3.94
N GLU A 8 14.54 25.92 4.57
CA GLU A 8 15.81 26.30 3.93
C GLU A 8 16.56 25.05 3.45
N ASN A 9 16.67 24.05 4.31
CA ASN A 9 17.30 22.78 4.01
C ASN A 9 16.64 22.06 2.82
N PHE A 10 15.31 21.97 2.80
CA PHE A 10 14.55 21.34 1.71
C PHE A 10 14.65 22.13 0.39
N THR A 11 14.82 23.45 0.47
CA THR A 11 15.08 24.30 -0.70
C THR A 11 16.39 23.92 -1.38
N THR A 12 17.46 23.73 -0.60
CA THR A 12 18.76 23.31 -1.11
C THR A 12 18.70 21.94 -1.79
N ILE A 13 17.98 20.97 -1.19
CA ILE A 13 17.76 19.63 -1.80
C ILE A 13 17.13 19.76 -3.20
N LEU A 14 16.07 20.55 -3.30
CA LEU A 14 15.29 20.68 -4.54
C LEU A 14 15.98 21.52 -5.61
N GLN A 15 16.86 22.44 -5.22
CA GLN A 15 17.68 23.19 -6.16
C GLN A 15 18.77 22.31 -6.79
N GLN A 16 19.34 21.38 -6.03
CA GLN A 16 20.37 20.47 -6.54
C GLN A 16 19.78 19.34 -7.39
N ASN A 17 18.68 18.73 -6.92
CA ASN A 17 18.15 17.50 -7.50
C ASN A 17 16.93 17.71 -8.41
N GLY A 18 16.28 18.88 -8.34
CA GLY A 18 14.97 19.08 -8.92
C GLY A 18 13.86 18.32 -8.17
N LEU A 19 12.67 18.31 -8.76
CA LEU A 19 11.50 17.59 -8.23
C LEU A 19 11.46 16.11 -8.66
N PHE A 20 12.12 15.77 -9.76
CA PHE A 20 12.12 14.44 -10.36
C PHE A 20 13.55 13.90 -10.42
N LEU A 21 13.70 12.63 -10.05
CA LEU A 21 14.98 11.92 -10.05
C LEU A 21 14.97 10.81 -11.09
N GLU A 22 16.08 10.67 -11.81
CA GLU A 22 16.31 9.50 -12.67
C GLU A 22 17.08 8.43 -11.90
N ILE A 23 16.45 7.29 -11.65
CA ILE A 23 17.00 6.21 -10.82
C ILE A 23 16.80 4.88 -11.54
N LYS A 24 17.83 4.02 -11.53
CA LYS A 24 17.71 2.66 -12.05
C LYS A 24 16.70 1.86 -11.23
N VAL A 25 15.85 1.08 -11.91
CA VAL A 25 14.81 0.24 -11.27
C VAL A 25 15.39 -0.66 -10.18
N ASP A 26 16.53 -1.31 -10.45
CA ASP A 26 17.23 -2.16 -9.47
C ASP A 26 17.57 -1.40 -8.18
N LYS A 27 18.04 -0.16 -8.31
CA LYS A 27 18.40 0.71 -7.19
C LYS A 27 17.18 1.16 -6.41
N LEU A 28 16.13 1.57 -7.12
CA LEU A 28 14.87 2.02 -6.50
C LEU A 28 14.19 0.89 -5.70
N LEU A 29 14.17 -0.32 -6.25
CA LEU A 29 13.41 -1.44 -5.69
C LEU A 29 14.21 -2.33 -4.76
N PHE A 30 15.48 -2.65 -5.08
CA PHE A 30 16.19 -3.79 -4.47
C PHE A 30 17.52 -3.43 -3.83
N THR A 31 18.45 -2.81 -4.58
CA THR A 31 19.82 -2.61 -4.08
C THR A 31 19.99 -1.33 -3.27
N GLY A 32 19.13 -0.35 -3.50
CA GLY A 32 19.12 0.94 -2.82
C GLY A 32 19.92 2.01 -3.57
N PHE A 33 19.37 3.22 -3.62
CA PHE A 33 20.10 4.42 -4.07
C PHE A 33 20.44 5.29 -2.86
N THR A 34 21.60 5.94 -2.92
CA THR A 34 22.09 6.83 -1.88
C THR A 34 21.65 8.26 -2.16
N PHE A 35 21.38 9.01 -1.10
CA PHE A 35 21.05 10.43 -1.15
C PHE A 35 21.62 11.12 0.09
N CYS A 36 21.68 12.46 0.05
CA CYS A 36 22.33 13.29 1.07
C CYS A 36 23.83 12.98 1.24
N GLU A 37 24.55 12.83 0.13
CA GLU A 37 25.97 12.45 0.14
C GLU A 37 26.91 13.62 0.49
N ASP A 38 26.53 14.85 0.14
CA ASP A 38 27.33 16.04 0.44
C ASP A 38 27.26 16.42 1.92
N ALA A 39 28.31 17.06 2.45
CA ALA A 39 28.41 17.43 3.86
C ALA A 39 27.27 18.37 4.33
N GLU A 40 26.89 19.33 3.48
CA GLU A 40 25.77 20.24 3.73
C GLU A 40 24.43 19.47 3.75
N MET A 41 24.25 18.54 2.81
CA MET A 41 23.06 17.70 2.69
C MET A 41 22.94 16.68 3.82
N THR A 42 24.06 16.15 4.31
CA THR A 42 24.08 15.26 5.48
C THR A 42 23.54 15.97 6.72
N GLN A 43 23.87 17.25 6.88
CA GLN A 43 23.37 18.06 7.99
C GLN A 43 21.88 18.39 7.84
N ILE A 44 21.44 18.68 6.61
CA ILE A 44 20.02 18.84 6.26
C ILE A 44 19.22 17.57 6.58
N CYS A 45 19.70 16.43 6.12
CA CYS A 45 19.05 15.13 6.24
C CYS A 45 19.20 14.50 7.62
N SER A 46 19.96 15.11 8.53
CA SER A 46 20.11 14.64 9.91
C SER A 46 18.78 14.54 10.67
N THR A 47 17.76 15.26 10.21
CA THR A 47 16.38 15.23 10.73
C THR A 47 15.62 13.98 10.27
N LEU A 48 16.06 13.31 9.21
CA LEU A 48 15.46 12.06 8.75
C LEU A 48 15.74 10.96 9.76
N LYS A 49 14.69 10.21 10.08
CA LYS A 49 14.77 9.05 10.98
C LYS A 49 14.93 7.79 10.15
N ASP A 50 15.79 6.89 10.63
CA ASP A 50 15.85 5.54 10.11
C ASP A 50 14.47 4.88 10.18
N ASN A 51 14.11 4.22 9.10
CA ASN A 51 12.96 3.35 9.04
C ASN A 51 13.33 2.13 8.20
N ARG A 52 12.35 1.28 7.87
CA ARG A 52 12.66 0.07 7.10
C ARG A 52 13.10 0.36 5.66
N TYR A 53 12.66 1.46 5.05
CA TYR A 53 12.98 1.85 3.67
C TYR A 53 14.18 2.79 3.58
N ILE A 54 14.40 3.62 4.61
CA ILE A 54 15.49 4.60 4.68
C ILE A 54 16.47 4.18 5.77
N LYS A 55 17.74 3.99 5.40
CA LYS A 55 18.81 3.62 6.32
C LYS A 55 19.97 4.63 6.25
N LYS A 56 20.38 5.15 7.39
CA LYS A 56 21.58 5.96 7.54
C LYS A 56 22.84 5.10 7.40
N LEU A 57 23.79 5.58 6.61
CA LEU A 57 25.09 4.97 6.38
C LEU A 57 26.15 5.60 7.31
N ASP A 58 27.27 4.90 7.51
CA ASP A 58 28.34 5.32 8.43
C ASP A 58 28.96 6.68 8.05
N ASN A 59 28.95 7.03 6.76
CA ASN A 59 29.42 8.31 6.25
C ASN A 59 28.41 9.46 6.45
N GLY A 60 27.25 9.19 7.06
CA GLY A 60 26.19 10.17 7.32
C GLY A 60 25.12 10.29 6.24
N SER A 61 25.38 9.77 5.03
CA SER A 61 24.40 9.71 3.94
C SER A 61 23.26 8.71 4.23
N PHE A 62 22.23 8.71 3.40
CA PHE A 62 21.08 7.82 3.54
C PHE A 62 20.90 6.96 2.29
N GLU A 63 20.46 5.73 2.49
CA GLU A 63 20.09 4.80 1.43
C GLU A 63 18.58 4.57 1.46
N PHE A 64 17.93 4.63 0.30
CA PHE A 64 16.52 4.32 0.14
C PHE A 64 16.31 3.11 -0.78
N SER A 65 15.38 2.22 -0.41
CA SER A 65 14.87 1.15 -1.27
C SER A 65 13.45 0.72 -0.85
N PHE A 66 12.59 0.42 -1.82
CA PHE A 66 11.22 -0.04 -1.54
C PHE A 66 11.15 -1.46 -0.94
N VAL A 67 12.02 -2.38 -1.33
CA VAL A 67 11.85 -3.82 -1.02
C VAL A 67 13.04 -4.43 -0.28
N LYS A 68 14.22 -3.77 -0.26
CA LYS A 68 15.44 -4.30 0.38
C LYS A 68 15.23 -4.80 1.81
N TYR A 69 14.39 -4.11 2.59
CA TYR A 69 14.10 -4.44 3.98
C TYR A 69 13.50 -5.84 4.18
N ARG A 70 12.85 -6.40 3.15
CA ARG A 70 12.23 -7.72 3.23
C ARG A 70 13.25 -8.84 3.43
N THR A 71 14.50 -8.64 3.03
CA THR A 71 15.59 -9.61 3.25
C THR A 71 15.87 -9.90 4.72
N SER A 72 15.49 -8.99 5.62
CA SER A 72 15.68 -9.09 7.07
C SER A 72 14.38 -8.98 7.88
N ALA A 73 13.21 -8.97 7.21
CA ALA A 73 11.92 -8.78 7.88
C ALA A 73 11.45 -10.08 8.54
N ASN A 74 11.15 -10.02 9.84
CA ASN A 74 10.47 -11.11 10.54
C ASN A 74 8.96 -10.90 10.45
N ASN A 75 8.27 -11.78 9.72
CA ASN A 75 6.81 -11.76 9.54
C ASN A 75 6.25 -13.14 9.93
N THR A 76 5.80 -13.26 11.18
CA THR A 76 5.24 -14.51 11.70
C THR A 76 3.72 -14.47 11.65
N LEU A 77 3.10 -15.44 10.99
CA LEU A 77 1.66 -15.65 10.99
C LEU A 77 1.29 -16.83 11.90
N THR A 78 0.28 -16.65 12.74
CA THR A 78 -0.33 -17.75 13.50
C THR A 78 -1.59 -18.20 12.77
N VAL A 79 -1.47 -19.33 12.08
CA VAL A 79 -2.50 -19.87 11.19
C VAL A 79 -3.18 -21.08 11.82
N ASN A 80 -4.49 -21.16 11.67
CA ASN A 80 -5.25 -22.31 12.15
C ASN A 80 -5.11 -23.50 11.17
N ARG A 81 -4.86 -24.69 11.76
CA ARG A 81 -4.57 -25.93 11.03
C ARG A 81 -5.83 -26.68 10.58
N GLY A 82 -7.02 -26.25 10.98
CA GLY A 82 -8.28 -26.90 10.63
C GLY A 82 -8.56 -28.25 11.32
N ILE A 83 -7.67 -28.77 12.18
CA ILE A 83 -7.79 -30.11 12.80
C ILE A 83 -9.08 -30.29 13.61
N ARG A 84 -9.55 -29.22 14.28
CA ARG A 84 -10.76 -29.26 15.12
C ARG A 84 -12.01 -28.80 14.37
N ASN A 85 -11.82 -27.97 13.34
CA ASN A 85 -12.87 -27.36 12.57
C ASN A 85 -12.28 -26.98 11.20
N GLU A 86 -12.68 -27.69 10.14
CA GLU A 86 -12.19 -27.44 8.78
C GLU A 86 -12.56 -26.05 8.25
N SER A 87 -13.66 -25.46 8.74
CA SER A 87 -14.08 -24.10 8.36
C SER A 87 -13.11 -23.01 8.83
N GLU A 88 -12.15 -23.35 9.69
CA GLU A 88 -11.11 -22.44 10.17
C GLU A 88 -9.74 -22.72 9.52
N LEU A 89 -9.65 -23.65 8.58
CA LEU A 89 -8.40 -23.97 7.90
C LEU A 89 -7.81 -22.72 7.21
N GLY A 90 -6.54 -22.44 7.47
CA GLY A 90 -5.85 -21.29 6.86
C GLY A 90 -6.18 -19.94 7.49
N GLU A 91 -7.13 -19.87 8.45
CA GLU A 91 -7.50 -18.62 9.10
C GLU A 91 -6.34 -18.08 9.94
N ILE A 92 -5.96 -16.83 9.70
CA ILE A 92 -4.90 -16.14 10.41
C ILE A 92 -5.47 -15.49 11.66
N SER A 93 -4.99 -15.94 12.81
CA SER A 93 -5.41 -15.43 14.12
C SER A 93 -4.51 -14.31 14.65
N ARG A 94 -3.23 -14.33 14.27
CA ARG A 94 -2.24 -13.34 14.71
C ARG A 94 -1.17 -13.07 13.65
N TRP A 95 -0.69 -11.84 13.62
CA TRP A 95 0.51 -11.43 12.90
C TRP A 95 1.47 -10.79 13.89
N ASN A 96 2.69 -11.30 13.97
CA ASN A 96 3.72 -10.87 14.92
C ASN A 96 3.19 -10.83 16.37
N ASN A 97 2.45 -11.86 16.78
CA ASN A 97 1.77 -12.00 18.09
C ASN A 97 0.63 -10.99 18.38
N HIS A 98 0.26 -10.14 17.43
CA HIS A 98 -0.89 -9.24 17.57
C HIS A 98 -2.12 -9.80 16.86
N SER A 99 -3.30 -9.62 17.45
CA SER A 99 -4.61 -9.89 16.82
C SER A 99 -5.19 -8.67 16.10
N TYR A 100 -4.58 -7.51 16.29
CA TYR A 100 -4.89 -6.26 15.58
C TYR A 100 -3.60 -5.65 15.04
N SER A 101 -3.64 -5.24 13.77
CA SER A 101 -2.61 -4.44 13.11
C SER A 101 -2.44 -3.10 13.82
N ILE A 102 -1.19 -2.69 14.01
CA ILE A 102 -0.83 -1.42 14.63
C ILE A 102 -0.82 -0.24 13.62
N TYR A 103 -1.07 -0.51 12.34
CA TYR A 103 -0.92 0.46 11.25
C TYR A 103 -2.21 1.22 10.91
N TRP A 104 -3.35 0.68 11.30
CA TRP A 104 -4.66 1.31 11.09
C TRP A 104 -5.26 1.66 12.44
N ASN A 105 -6.33 2.47 12.47
CA ASN A 105 -6.93 2.92 13.73
C ASN A 105 -7.15 1.73 14.67
N ASN A 106 -6.54 1.80 15.86
CA ASN A 106 -6.33 0.65 16.73
C ASN A 106 -7.66 0.08 17.21
N GLN A 107 -7.76 -1.26 17.24
CA GLN A 107 -8.93 -2.01 17.70
C GLN A 107 -10.23 -1.71 16.95
N THR A 108 -10.14 -1.50 15.64
CA THR A 108 -11.29 -1.33 14.73
C THR A 108 -11.43 -2.53 13.80
N SER A 109 -12.50 -2.57 13.00
CA SER A 109 -12.65 -3.55 11.92
C SER A 109 -11.52 -3.49 10.89
N CYS A 110 -10.94 -2.30 10.65
CA CYS A 110 -9.84 -2.06 9.71
C CYS A 110 -8.49 -2.63 10.18
N SER A 111 -8.27 -2.70 11.50
CA SER A 111 -7.04 -3.24 12.07
C SER A 111 -7.16 -4.71 12.47
N ARG A 112 -8.36 -5.29 12.56
CA ARG A 112 -8.53 -6.69 12.96
C ARG A 112 -7.88 -7.66 11.97
N ILE A 113 -7.01 -8.53 12.47
CA ILE A 113 -6.39 -9.60 11.68
C ILE A 113 -7.37 -10.79 11.59
N ARG A 114 -7.69 -11.21 10.37
CA ARG A 114 -8.62 -12.31 10.03
C ARG A 114 -8.53 -12.63 8.53
N GLY A 115 -9.10 -13.75 8.11
CA GLY A 115 -8.96 -14.26 6.75
C GLY A 115 -7.69 -15.10 6.58
N THR A 116 -7.43 -15.53 5.36
CA THR A 116 -6.28 -16.37 5.01
C THR A 116 -5.18 -15.56 4.33
N ASP A 117 -4.05 -16.19 4.00
CA ASP A 117 -2.97 -15.57 3.23
C ASP A 117 -3.18 -15.64 1.71
N SER A 118 -4.41 -15.96 1.27
CA SER A 118 -4.81 -16.16 -0.14
C SER A 118 -4.23 -17.39 -0.85
N THR A 119 -3.36 -18.18 -0.22
CA THR A 119 -2.85 -19.42 -0.83
C THR A 119 -3.81 -20.59 -0.68
N LEU A 120 -4.62 -20.55 0.38
CA LEU A 120 -5.60 -21.55 0.75
C LEU A 120 -6.78 -20.88 1.45
N PHE A 121 -7.97 -21.40 1.22
CA PHE A 121 -9.22 -21.06 1.90
C PHE A 121 -9.82 -22.33 2.52
N PRO A 122 -10.75 -22.20 3.48
CA PRO A 122 -11.54 -23.34 3.92
C PRO A 122 -12.23 -24.06 2.75
N PRO A 123 -12.37 -25.40 2.79
CA PRO A 123 -13.02 -26.19 1.75
C PRO A 123 -14.53 -25.91 1.66
N ASP A 124 -15.18 -26.48 0.65
CA ASP A 124 -16.62 -26.35 0.40
C ASP A 124 -17.09 -24.89 0.26
N ILE A 125 -16.42 -24.14 -0.61
CA ILE A 125 -16.71 -22.72 -0.86
C ILE A 125 -18.03 -22.58 -1.62
N ASP A 126 -18.90 -21.71 -1.10
CA ASP A 126 -20.15 -21.28 -1.74
C ASP A 126 -19.95 -19.95 -2.47
N THR A 127 -20.57 -19.76 -3.63
CA THR A 127 -20.54 -18.52 -4.42
C THR A 127 -21.10 -17.30 -3.69
N ASP A 128 -22.00 -17.50 -2.71
CA ASP A 128 -22.54 -16.43 -1.86
C ASP A 128 -21.58 -16.04 -0.72
N SER A 129 -20.46 -16.75 -0.56
CA SER A 129 -19.47 -16.50 0.49
C SER A 129 -18.69 -15.22 0.25
N VAL A 130 -18.39 -14.50 1.35
CA VAL A 130 -17.38 -13.43 1.34
C VAL A 130 -16.09 -13.99 1.92
N LEU A 131 -15.13 -14.29 1.05
CA LEU A 131 -13.80 -14.73 1.44
C LEU A 131 -12.98 -13.52 1.91
N ARG A 132 -11.99 -13.77 2.78
CA ARG A 132 -11.14 -12.70 3.34
C ARG A 132 -9.69 -13.06 3.19
N ILE A 133 -8.90 -12.11 2.71
CA ILE A 133 -7.45 -12.24 2.63
C ILE A 133 -6.82 -11.20 3.55
N PHE A 134 -5.85 -11.61 4.35
CA PHE A 134 -5.01 -10.70 5.13
C PHE A 134 -3.73 -10.42 4.35
N SER A 135 -3.53 -9.17 3.94
CA SER A 135 -2.26 -8.72 3.36
C SER A 135 -1.37 -8.20 4.49
N ALA A 136 -0.30 -8.93 4.81
CA ALA A 136 0.73 -8.47 5.75
C ALA A 136 1.47 -7.23 5.24
N ASP A 137 1.48 -7.02 3.93
CA ASP A 137 2.08 -5.86 3.29
C ASP A 137 1.26 -4.61 3.53
N ALA A 138 -0.05 -4.67 3.22
CA ALA A 138 -0.99 -3.60 3.53
C ALA A 138 -1.32 -3.49 5.03
N GLY A 139 -1.04 -4.54 5.80
CA GLY A 139 -1.37 -4.63 7.22
C GLY A 139 -2.87 -4.66 7.49
N THR A 140 -3.68 -5.15 6.54
CA THR A 140 -5.14 -5.18 6.63
C THR A 140 -5.77 -6.30 5.79
N VAL A 141 -7.11 -6.37 5.81
CA VAL A 141 -7.93 -7.41 5.21
C VAL A 141 -8.70 -6.89 4.01
N TYR A 142 -8.70 -7.66 2.92
CA TYR A 142 -9.56 -7.43 1.76
C TYR A 142 -10.66 -8.50 1.72
N ASN A 143 -11.87 -8.08 1.35
CA ASN A 143 -12.96 -9.02 1.10
C ASN A 143 -12.96 -9.42 -0.37
N LEU A 144 -13.16 -10.69 -0.66
CA LEU A 144 -13.33 -11.19 -2.02
C LEU A 144 -14.75 -11.70 -2.19
N THR A 145 -15.36 -11.34 -3.31
CA THR A 145 -16.70 -11.79 -3.70
C THR A 145 -16.62 -12.58 -5.00
N TYR A 146 -17.51 -13.55 -5.15
CA TYR A 146 -17.62 -14.31 -6.38
C TYR A 146 -17.86 -13.39 -7.59
N GLY A 147 -17.12 -13.65 -8.66
CA GLY A 147 -17.30 -13.02 -9.96
C GLY A 147 -17.97 -13.97 -10.95
N ASN A 148 -17.29 -15.07 -11.27
CA ASN A 148 -17.75 -16.06 -12.23
C ASN A 148 -16.99 -17.39 -12.14
N ASP A 149 -17.55 -18.43 -12.74
CA ASP A 149 -16.88 -19.70 -12.96
C ASP A 149 -15.78 -19.56 -14.01
N ILE A 150 -14.66 -20.26 -13.81
CA ILE A 150 -13.49 -20.33 -14.70
C ILE A 150 -13.04 -21.78 -14.82
N GLU A 151 -12.64 -22.20 -16.02
CA GLU A 151 -11.90 -23.45 -16.19
C GLU A 151 -10.39 -23.14 -16.25
N TYR A 152 -9.64 -23.62 -15.26
CA TYR A 152 -8.19 -23.45 -15.21
C TYR A 152 -7.50 -24.80 -15.46
N LYS A 153 -6.87 -24.96 -16.62
CA LYS A 153 -6.15 -26.19 -17.00
C LYS A 153 -6.99 -27.48 -16.79
N SER A 154 -8.25 -27.46 -17.24
CA SER A 154 -9.23 -28.57 -17.07
C SER A 154 -9.72 -28.81 -15.63
N MET A 155 -9.44 -27.88 -14.70
CA MET A 155 -10.02 -27.88 -13.35
C MET A 155 -11.12 -26.83 -13.26
N LYS A 156 -12.23 -27.18 -12.60
CA LYS A 156 -13.26 -26.20 -12.26
C LYS A 156 -12.70 -25.26 -11.19
N GLY A 157 -12.77 -23.96 -11.47
CA GLY A 157 -12.43 -22.92 -10.51
C GLY A 157 -13.51 -21.86 -10.46
N GLU A 158 -13.51 -21.10 -9.37
CA GLU A 158 -14.39 -19.97 -9.14
C GLU A 158 -13.53 -18.74 -8.92
N MET A 159 -13.76 -17.68 -9.69
CA MET A 159 -13.00 -16.45 -9.57
C MET A 159 -13.61 -15.58 -8.47
N PHE A 160 -12.87 -15.38 -7.39
CA PHE A 160 -13.17 -14.43 -6.34
C PHE A 160 -12.31 -13.18 -6.52
N GLN A 161 -12.91 -12.00 -6.42
CA GLN A 161 -12.23 -10.74 -6.70
C GLN A 161 -12.52 -9.66 -5.66
N VAL A 162 -11.62 -8.69 -5.58
CA VAL A 162 -11.92 -7.43 -4.89
C VAL A 162 -13.01 -6.67 -5.65
N ASN A 163 -13.85 -5.93 -4.95
CA ASN A 163 -14.82 -5.02 -5.55
C ASN A 163 -14.41 -3.56 -5.33
N SER A 164 -15.15 -2.63 -5.94
CA SER A 164 -14.89 -1.19 -5.80
C SER A 164 -14.85 -0.72 -4.34
N SER A 165 -15.68 -1.31 -3.48
CA SER A 165 -15.81 -0.89 -2.09
C SER A 165 -14.65 -1.27 -1.17
N ASN A 166 -13.72 -2.15 -1.58
CA ASN A 166 -12.63 -2.61 -0.70
C ASN A 166 -11.67 -1.49 -0.27
N LEU A 167 -11.51 -0.45 -1.09
CA LEU A 167 -10.68 0.72 -0.78
C LEU A 167 -11.53 1.99 -0.57
N TRP A 168 -12.84 1.83 -0.36
CA TRP A 168 -13.74 2.93 -0.05
C TRP A 168 -13.90 3.05 1.47
N PRO A 169 -14.32 4.21 1.99
CA PRO A 169 -14.70 4.33 3.38
C PRO A 169 -15.76 3.27 3.75
N HIS A 170 -15.47 2.55 4.83
CA HIS A 170 -16.31 1.52 5.43
C HIS A 170 -17.28 2.10 6.46
N CYS A 171 -16.96 3.27 7.02
CA CYS A 171 -17.81 4.02 7.94
C CYS A 171 -18.50 5.16 7.20
N GLY A 172 -19.79 5.38 7.48
CA GLY A 172 -20.64 6.28 6.68
C GLY A 172 -20.11 7.71 6.46
N ASP A 173 -19.27 8.23 7.36
CA ASP A 173 -18.49 9.44 7.11
C ASP A 173 -17.01 9.11 6.89
N LEU A 174 -16.53 9.43 5.68
CA LEU A 174 -15.14 9.30 5.24
C LEU A 174 -14.16 9.88 6.27
N GLN A 175 -14.49 11.02 6.88
CA GLN A 175 -13.59 11.70 7.83
C GLN A 175 -13.39 10.94 9.15
N THR A 176 -14.24 9.95 9.41
CA THR A 176 -14.22 9.08 10.60
C THR A 176 -13.87 7.64 10.27
N ASP A 177 -13.57 7.34 9.00
CA ASP A 177 -13.27 5.99 8.56
C ASP A 177 -12.03 5.42 9.25
N CYS A 178 -12.04 4.11 9.56
CA CYS A 178 -10.94 3.50 10.29
C CYS A 178 -9.64 3.32 9.48
N TYR A 179 -9.69 3.43 8.15
CA TYR A 179 -8.49 3.56 7.30
C TYR A 179 -8.01 5.00 7.13
N CYS A 180 -8.80 5.99 7.57
CA CYS A 180 -8.37 7.37 7.51
C CYS A 180 -7.41 7.71 8.66
N THR A 181 -6.12 7.77 8.35
CA THR A 181 -5.05 8.08 9.31
C THR A 181 -4.69 9.57 9.37
N LYS A 182 -4.94 10.33 8.28
CA LYS A 182 -4.63 11.77 8.13
C LYS A 182 -3.15 12.12 8.40
N LEU A 183 -2.25 11.17 8.18
CA LEU A 183 -0.81 11.35 8.41
C LEU A 183 -0.15 12.06 7.21
N THR A 184 -0.69 11.86 6.01
CA THR A 184 -0.22 12.48 4.77
C THR A 184 -1.14 13.63 4.37
N MET A 185 -0.60 14.85 4.36
CA MET A 185 -1.30 16.03 3.81
C MET A 185 -1.65 15.82 2.33
N ASP A 186 -2.86 16.23 1.95
CA ASP A 186 -3.36 16.13 0.58
C ASP A 186 -2.70 17.14 -0.38
N GLU A 187 -3.12 17.09 -1.65
CA GLU A 187 -2.65 17.99 -2.71
C GLU A 187 -2.94 19.49 -2.44
N ASN A 188 -3.78 19.80 -1.45
CA ASN A 188 -4.17 21.14 -1.02
C ASN A 188 -3.61 21.55 0.34
N ASN A 189 -2.63 20.81 0.88
CA ASN A 189 -2.03 21.04 2.19
C ASN A 189 -3.01 20.88 3.37
N LYS A 190 -3.96 19.95 3.27
CA LYS A 190 -4.93 19.65 4.32
C LYS A 190 -4.71 18.27 4.92
N GLU A 191 -4.83 18.18 6.24
CA GLU A 191 -4.90 16.91 6.97
C GLU A 191 -6.33 16.35 6.88
N GLN A 192 -6.61 15.65 5.78
CA GLN A 192 -7.91 15.06 5.53
C GLN A 192 -7.78 13.69 4.88
N CYS A 193 -8.82 12.88 4.98
CA CYS A 193 -8.87 11.60 4.29
C CYS A 193 -8.84 11.79 2.78
N TYR A 194 -8.17 10.85 2.11
CA TYR A 194 -8.28 10.70 0.67
C TYR A 194 -9.66 10.18 0.29
N LEU A 195 -10.18 10.64 -0.84
CA LEU A 195 -11.39 10.11 -1.45
C LEU A 195 -11.22 8.64 -1.85
N ASP A 196 -12.36 7.99 -2.07
CA ASP A 196 -12.55 6.62 -2.53
C ASP A 196 -11.44 6.09 -3.43
N GLY A 197 -10.96 4.88 -3.10
CA GLY A 197 -9.96 4.13 -3.88
C GLY A 197 -8.50 4.52 -3.62
N VAL A 198 -8.25 5.45 -2.69
CA VAL A 198 -6.90 5.83 -2.25
C VAL A 198 -6.81 5.80 -0.73
N LEU A 199 -5.83 5.07 -0.19
CA LEU A 199 -5.57 4.96 1.25
C LEU A 199 -4.24 5.63 1.62
N ASP A 200 -4.22 6.30 2.77
CA ASP A 200 -2.99 6.85 3.35
C ASP A 200 -2.15 5.72 3.97
N PHE A 201 -1.02 5.41 3.33
CA PHE A 201 -0.16 4.29 3.67
C PHE A 201 1.07 4.72 4.49
N GLN A 202 1.09 5.95 4.99
CA GLN A 202 2.22 6.48 5.76
C GLN A 202 2.42 5.75 7.08
N SER A 203 1.37 5.31 7.76
CA SER A 203 1.52 4.54 9.00
C SER A 203 2.35 3.27 8.80
N ARG A 204 2.24 2.66 7.61
CA ARG A 204 2.95 1.44 7.21
C ARG A 204 4.34 1.72 6.66
N THR A 205 4.49 2.79 5.90
CA THR A 205 5.74 3.10 5.19
C THR A 205 6.67 4.02 5.98
N GLY A 206 6.15 4.83 6.90
CA GLY A 206 6.87 5.92 7.54
C GLY A 206 7.13 7.11 6.61
N ALA A 207 6.58 7.11 5.39
CA ALA A 207 6.76 8.13 4.36
C ALA A 207 5.39 8.50 3.75
N PRO A 208 5.21 9.68 3.15
CA PRO A 208 3.94 10.12 2.58
C PRO A 208 3.61 9.38 1.26
N VAL A 209 3.34 8.08 1.39
CA VAL A 209 2.98 7.15 0.32
C VAL A 209 1.51 6.79 0.46
N LEU A 210 0.80 6.73 -0.66
CA LEU A 210 -0.60 6.33 -0.73
C LEU A 210 -0.74 5.03 -1.52
N LEU A 211 -1.73 4.22 -1.15
CA LEU A 211 -2.06 2.95 -1.80
C LEU A 211 -3.35 3.10 -2.64
N SER A 212 -3.34 2.57 -3.86
CA SER A 212 -4.54 2.43 -4.70
C SER A 212 -4.48 1.13 -5.50
N LEU A 213 -5.52 0.81 -6.26
CA LEU A 213 -5.41 -0.16 -7.35
C LEU A 213 -4.69 0.47 -8.57
N PRO A 214 -4.11 -0.34 -9.49
CA PRO A 214 -3.41 0.17 -10.66
C PRO A 214 -4.27 1.11 -11.50
N HIS A 215 -3.64 2.17 -12.01
CA HIS A 215 -4.27 3.23 -12.80
C HIS A 215 -5.52 3.86 -12.12
N PHE A 216 -5.54 3.85 -10.78
CA PHE A 216 -6.67 4.35 -9.98
C PHE A 216 -7.99 3.63 -10.28
N LEU A 217 -7.94 2.32 -10.54
CA LEU A 217 -9.16 1.51 -10.74
C LEU A 217 -10.12 1.70 -9.56
N TRP A 218 -11.36 2.10 -9.88
CA TRP A 218 -12.46 2.41 -8.93
C TRP A 218 -12.17 3.51 -7.90
N ALA A 219 -11.13 4.32 -8.10
CA ALA A 219 -10.92 5.51 -7.30
C ALA A 219 -11.72 6.70 -7.84
N ASP A 220 -11.86 7.73 -7.01
CA ASP A 220 -12.52 8.98 -7.40
C ASP A 220 -11.92 9.56 -8.69
N ALA A 221 -12.79 10.05 -9.58
CA ALA A 221 -12.39 10.54 -10.89
C ALA A 221 -11.39 11.71 -10.82
N LYS A 222 -11.29 12.43 -9.69
CA LYS A 222 -10.31 13.50 -9.52
C LYS A 222 -8.87 13.01 -9.68
N TYR A 223 -8.56 11.79 -9.25
CA TYR A 223 -7.19 11.27 -9.26
C TYR A 223 -6.71 11.02 -10.69
N ARG A 224 -7.56 10.41 -11.51
CA ARG A 224 -7.27 10.17 -12.93
C ARG A 224 -7.37 11.44 -13.80
N SER A 225 -8.19 12.41 -13.41
CA SER A 225 -8.35 13.65 -14.20
C SER A 225 -7.15 14.60 -14.07
N ALA A 226 -6.30 14.39 -13.07
CA ALA A 226 -5.11 15.21 -12.84
C ALA A 226 -3.85 14.70 -13.57
N ILE A 227 -3.92 13.53 -14.21
CA ILE A 227 -2.75 12.82 -14.75
C ILE A 227 -3.06 12.26 -16.15
N ASP A 228 -2.21 12.58 -17.11
CA ASP A 228 -2.22 11.91 -18.41
C ASP A 228 -1.55 10.53 -18.32
N GLY A 229 -2.11 9.54 -19.01
CA GLY A 229 -1.52 8.20 -19.11
C GLY A 229 -2.06 7.15 -18.13
N VAL A 230 -3.04 7.50 -17.28
CA VAL A 230 -3.72 6.54 -16.40
C VAL A 230 -5.06 6.08 -16.99
N PHE A 231 -5.13 4.80 -17.38
CA PHE A 231 -6.33 4.21 -18.00
C PHE A 231 -6.77 2.96 -17.22
N PRO A 232 -7.69 3.08 -16.25
CA PRO A 232 -8.14 1.93 -15.48
C PRO A 232 -8.89 0.93 -16.37
N GLN A 233 -8.49 -0.34 -16.34
CA GLN A 233 -9.13 -1.45 -17.03
C GLN A 233 -9.35 -2.59 -16.03
N GLU A 234 -10.61 -2.99 -15.83
CA GLU A 234 -10.94 -3.97 -14.78
C GLU A 234 -10.20 -5.30 -14.97
N ASP A 235 -10.18 -5.85 -16.19
CA ASP A 235 -9.53 -7.13 -16.45
C ASP A 235 -8.02 -7.11 -16.18
N LEU A 236 -7.36 -5.96 -16.40
CA LEU A 236 -5.91 -5.81 -16.20
C LEU A 236 -5.54 -5.37 -14.78
N HIS A 237 -6.41 -4.64 -14.08
CA HIS A 237 -6.04 -3.93 -12.85
C HIS A 237 -6.79 -4.40 -11.61
N ARG A 238 -7.78 -5.29 -11.73
CA ARG A 238 -8.46 -5.87 -10.55
C ARG A 238 -7.60 -6.91 -9.86
N THR A 239 -7.71 -7.04 -8.55
CA THR A 239 -7.15 -8.17 -7.81
C THR A 239 -8.13 -9.34 -7.83
N TYR A 240 -7.67 -10.54 -8.20
CA TYR A 240 -8.51 -11.74 -8.26
C TYR A 240 -7.75 -13.00 -7.86
N PHE A 241 -8.51 -14.04 -7.50
CA PHE A 241 -8.04 -15.37 -7.18
C PHE A 241 -9.01 -16.39 -7.78
N ILE A 242 -8.49 -17.33 -8.56
CA ILE A 242 -9.23 -18.49 -9.06
C ILE A 242 -9.02 -19.61 -8.04
N ILE A 243 -10.11 -20.07 -7.44
CA ILE A 243 -10.09 -21.01 -6.32
C ILE A 243 -10.83 -22.28 -6.73
N GLU A 244 -10.27 -23.44 -6.44
CA GLU A 244 -10.98 -24.71 -6.59
C GLU A 244 -11.95 -24.88 -5.40
N PRO A 245 -13.27 -24.96 -5.64
CA PRO A 245 -14.26 -24.76 -4.59
C PRO A 245 -14.32 -25.90 -3.57
N ASN A 246 -13.98 -27.15 -3.94
CA ASN A 246 -14.07 -28.27 -3.01
C ASN A 246 -12.92 -28.27 -2.00
N THR A 247 -11.70 -27.92 -2.44
CA THR A 247 -10.49 -27.96 -1.62
C THR A 247 -10.12 -26.60 -1.02
N GLY A 248 -10.62 -25.50 -1.60
CA GLY A 248 -10.25 -24.14 -1.24
C GLY A 248 -8.85 -23.72 -1.69
N ILE A 249 -8.19 -24.53 -2.53
CA ILE A 249 -6.85 -24.22 -3.04
C ILE A 249 -6.94 -23.12 -4.11
N THR A 250 -6.09 -22.10 -3.98
CA THR A 250 -5.91 -21.09 -5.02
C THR A 250 -5.12 -21.68 -6.19
N LEU A 251 -5.74 -21.74 -7.37
CA LEU A 251 -5.16 -22.26 -8.61
C LEU A 251 -4.31 -21.21 -9.32
N GLU A 252 -4.77 -19.96 -9.31
CA GLU A 252 -4.11 -18.78 -9.85
C GLU A 252 -4.60 -17.56 -9.09
N GLY A 253 -3.76 -16.53 -8.95
CA GLY A 253 -4.18 -15.24 -8.44
C GLY A 253 -3.32 -14.13 -9.03
N ALA A 254 -3.85 -12.92 -8.96
CA ALA A 254 -3.12 -11.70 -9.26
C ALA A 254 -3.45 -10.68 -8.18
N HIS A 255 -2.52 -10.44 -7.26
CA HIS A 255 -2.62 -9.40 -6.25
C HIS A 255 -1.99 -8.11 -6.78
N ARG A 256 -2.81 -7.10 -7.03
CA ARG A 256 -2.39 -5.86 -7.68
C ARG A 256 -2.51 -4.67 -6.73
N SER A 257 -1.48 -3.84 -6.72
CA SER A 257 -1.42 -2.64 -5.88
C SER A 257 -0.55 -1.56 -6.52
N GLN A 258 -0.91 -0.30 -6.32
CA GLN A 258 -0.19 0.87 -6.80
C GLN A 258 0.24 1.77 -5.65
N LEU A 259 1.52 2.14 -5.66
CA LEU A 259 2.07 3.14 -4.74
C LEU A 259 2.06 4.50 -5.42
N ASN A 260 1.61 5.50 -4.67
CA ASN A 260 1.47 6.87 -5.12
C ASN A 260 2.13 7.83 -4.13
N THR A 261 2.44 9.04 -4.59
CA THR A 261 2.89 10.15 -3.75
C THR A 261 2.04 11.39 -4.00
N VAL A 262 2.20 12.43 -3.18
CA VAL A 262 1.45 13.67 -3.31
C VAL A 262 2.35 14.73 -3.91
N LEU A 263 1.96 15.23 -5.09
CA LEU A 263 2.54 16.43 -5.67
C LEU A 263 1.70 17.64 -5.26
N ARG A 264 2.33 18.56 -4.53
CA ARG A 264 1.68 19.80 -4.05
C ARG A 264 2.66 20.96 -3.98
N PRO A 265 2.18 22.20 -4.17
CA PRO A 265 3.00 23.38 -3.95
C PRO A 265 3.58 23.41 -2.55
N ILE A 266 4.88 23.69 -2.51
CA ILE A 266 5.65 23.94 -1.29
C ILE A 266 6.09 25.39 -1.31
N ASN A 267 6.10 26.03 -0.13
CA ASN A 267 6.46 27.44 0.00
C ASN A 267 8.00 27.60 -0.01
N VAL A 268 8.58 27.22 -1.13
CA VAL A 268 10.02 27.19 -1.43
C VAL A 268 10.20 27.80 -2.82
N GLN A 269 11.23 28.64 -3.00
CA GLN A 269 11.44 29.37 -4.26
C GLN A 269 11.36 28.44 -5.49
N ASN A 270 10.60 28.88 -6.50
CA ASN A 270 10.28 28.19 -7.76
C ASN A 270 9.31 27.00 -7.71
N TYR A 271 8.81 26.58 -6.53
CA TYR A 271 7.87 25.45 -6.41
C TYR A 271 6.47 25.83 -5.89
N THR A 272 6.14 27.12 -5.91
CA THR A 272 4.84 27.64 -5.48
C THR A 272 3.73 27.45 -6.52
N ASN A 273 4.09 27.16 -7.78
CA ASN A 273 3.14 27.01 -8.89
C ASN A 273 3.31 25.68 -9.64
N ILE A 274 3.42 24.58 -8.89
CA ILE A 274 3.39 23.23 -9.45
C ILE A 274 1.97 22.67 -9.47
N SER A 275 1.72 21.72 -10.36
CA SER A 275 0.46 20.98 -10.41
C SER A 275 0.17 20.28 -9.09
N ARG A 276 -1.13 20.07 -8.81
CA ARG A 276 -1.62 19.34 -7.64
C ARG A 276 -2.13 18.00 -8.09
N ALA A 277 -1.54 16.92 -7.62
CA ALA A 277 -1.95 15.57 -8.00
C ALA A 277 -1.51 14.51 -6.98
N VAL A 278 -2.25 13.41 -6.93
CA VAL A 278 -1.74 12.15 -6.38
C VAL A 278 -1.03 11.42 -7.51
N LEU A 279 0.30 11.45 -7.52
CA LEU A 279 1.13 10.94 -8.61
C LEU A 279 1.47 9.45 -8.41
N PRO A 280 1.14 8.57 -9.38
CA PRO A 280 1.55 7.17 -9.31
C PRO A 280 3.06 7.03 -9.46
N LEU A 281 3.68 6.22 -8.60
CA LEU A 281 5.10 5.90 -8.67
C LEU A 281 5.31 4.64 -9.54
N PHE A 282 4.66 3.55 -9.14
CA PHE A 282 4.61 2.28 -9.86
C PHE A 282 3.50 1.41 -9.29
N TRP A 283 3.11 0.38 -10.03
CA TRP A 283 2.24 -0.68 -9.53
C TRP A 283 2.93 -2.03 -9.66
N VAL A 284 2.47 -2.99 -8.87
CA VAL A 284 3.02 -4.34 -8.78
C VAL A 284 1.90 -5.36 -8.93
N GLU A 285 2.25 -6.51 -9.49
CA GLU A 285 1.45 -7.74 -9.52
C GLU A 285 2.27 -8.83 -8.83
N GLU A 286 1.63 -9.50 -7.87
CA GLU A 286 2.11 -10.74 -7.25
C GLU A 286 1.18 -11.91 -7.64
#